data_AF-A0A914X472-F1
#
_entry.id   AF-A0A914X472-F1
#
_cell.length_a   1.000
_cell.length_b   1.000
_cell.length_c   1.000
_cell.angle_alpha   90.00
_cell.angle_beta   90.00
_cell.angle_gamma   90.00
#
_symmetry.space_group_name_H-M   'P 1'
#
loop_
_entity.id
_entity.type
_entity.pdbx_description
1 polymer ?
#
loop_
_entity_poly.entity_id
_entity_poly.type
_entity_poly.pdbx_seq_one_letter_code
_entity_poly.pdbx_strand_id
1 'polypeptide(L)'
;MFSRVLEVMSVFEELNNFTGLVAFYSALNSSSVYRLKACWEKLDREKQASYSRFKSLCNPHWTEMIERLRSINPPCVPFFGHYLSRIFFFEEGNSTFVSHPDEELNHDQQNSDSVSIAASKQPLVSFTKCRKIASIIADIQMYQNQPYALQIEPSIRVSPHFIFLFQGPRHRT
;
A
#
# COMPACT_ATOMS: atom_id res chain seq x y z
N MET A 1 5.73 -29.94 0.77
CA MET A 1 4.77 -28.81 0.61
C MET A 1 5.36 -27.51 1.14
N PHE A 2 5.74 -27.43 2.42
CA PHE A 2 6.31 -26.22 3.04
C PHE A 2 7.54 -25.64 2.31
N SER A 3 8.49 -26.52 1.97
CA SER A 3 9.68 -26.15 1.21
C SER A 3 9.36 -25.54 -0.16
N ARG A 4 8.36 -26.10 -0.84
CA ARG A 4 7.91 -25.62 -2.16
C ARG A 4 7.27 -24.24 -2.07
N VAL A 5 6.55 -23.94 -0.98
CA VAL A 5 6.00 -22.59 -0.75
C VAL A 5 7.12 -21.56 -0.65
N LEU A 6 8.20 -21.86 0.09
CA LEU A 6 9.34 -20.96 0.21
C LEU A 6 10.08 -20.77 -1.11
N GLU A 7 10.19 -21.81 -1.94
CA GLU A 7 10.72 -21.69 -3.31
C GLU A 7 9.87 -20.74 -4.17
N VAL A 8 8.53 -20.86 -4.12
CA VAL A 8 7.63 -19.95 -4.84
C VAL A 8 7.73 -18.52 -4.31
N MET A 9 7.89 -18.33 -3.00
CA MET A 9 8.12 -17.02 -2.41
C MET A 9 9.42 -16.38 -2.93
N SER A 10 10.49 -17.16 -3.10
CA SER A 10 11.74 -16.65 -3.70
C SER A 10 11.52 -16.13 -5.12
N VAL A 11 10.78 -16.87 -5.94
CA VAL A 11 10.41 -16.42 -7.30
C VAL A 11 9.56 -15.15 -7.26
N PHE A 12 8.64 -15.03 -6.31
CA PHE A 12 7.86 -13.79 -6.15
C PHE A 12 8.72 -12.60 -5.74
N GLU A 13 9.75 -12.79 -4.91
CA GLU A 13 10.70 -11.71 -4.63
C GLU A 13 11.51 -11.33 -5.87
N GLU A 14 12.00 -12.31 -6.64
CA GLU A 14 12.72 -12.07 -7.90
C GLU A 14 11.88 -11.32 -8.94
N LEU A 15 10.58 -11.62 -8.98
CA LEU A 15 9.60 -10.91 -9.83
C LEU A 15 9.14 -9.58 -9.24
N ASN A 16 9.64 -9.15 -8.08
CA ASN A 16 9.17 -7.95 -7.36
C ASN A 16 7.64 -7.97 -7.10
N ASN A 17 7.05 -9.14 -6.91
CA ASN A 17 5.64 -9.33 -6.58
C ASN A 17 5.45 -9.35 -5.05
N PHE A 18 5.46 -8.16 -4.45
CA PHE A 18 5.35 -8.00 -3.01
C PHE A 18 3.96 -8.35 -2.48
N THR A 19 2.90 -8.12 -3.26
CA THR A 19 1.55 -8.55 -2.86
C THR A 19 1.49 -10.06 -2.66
N GLY A 20 2.00 -10.84 -3.62
CA GLY A 20 2.07 -12.29 -3.50
C GLY A 20 2.95 -12.74 -2.35
N LEU A 21 4.09 -12.06 -2.14
CA LEU A 21 5.01 -12.37 -1.05
C LEU A 21 4.36 -12.18 0.32
N VAL A 22 3.67 -11.06 0.53
CA VAL A 22 2.92 -10.80 1.78
C VAL A 22 1.81 -11.82 1.95
N ALA A 23 1.07 -12.19 0.90
CA ALA A 23 0.01 -13.18 0.99
C ALA A 23 0.54 -14.55 1.50
N PHE A 24 1.65 -15.04 0.95
CA PHE A 24 2.27 -16.28 1.43
C PHE A 24 2.84 -16.12 2.85
N TYR A 25 3.52 -15.02 3.13
CA TYR A 25 4.06 -14.77 4.46
C TYR A 25 2.94 -14.74 5.53
N SER A 26 1.83 -14.07 5.25
CA SER A 26 0.64 -14.06 6.12
C SER A 26 0.04 -15.45 6.28
N ALA A 27 -0.03 -16.26 5.22
CA ALA A 27 -0.52 -17.63 5.31
C ALA A 27 0.37 -18.50 6.22
N LEU A 28 1.70 -18.38 6.09
CA LEU A 28 2.67 -19.10 6.93
C LEU A 28 2.63 -18.64 8.40
N ASN A 29 2.32 -17.38 8.65
CA ASN A 29 2.18 -16.81 10.00
C ASN A 29 0.75 -16.90 10.56
N SER A 30 -0.19 -17.47 9.83
CA SER A 30 -1.52 -17.77 10.37
C SER A 30 -1.40 -18.75 11.54
N SER A 31 -2.26 -18.62 12.56
CA SER A 31 -2.21 -19.45 13.78
C SER A 31 -2.26 -20.96 13.48
N SER A 32 -2.90 -21.35 12.36
CA SER A 32 -2.98 -22.72 11.87
C SER A 32 -1.65 -23.29 11.41
N VAL A 33 -0.84 -22.48 10.74
CA VAL A 33 0.42 -22.92 10.15
C VAL A 33 1.61 -22.65 11.09
N TYR A 34 1.60 -21.51 11.78
CA TYR A 34 2.68 -21.07 12.66
C TYR A 34 2.98 -22.05 13.81
N ARG A 35 1.95 -22.74 14.31
CA ARG A 35 2.07 -23.70 15.42
C ARG A 35 2.69 -25.04 15.04
N LEU A 36 2.85 -25.35 13.75
CA LEU A 36 3.34 -26.65 13.26
C LEU A 36 4.86 -26.80 13.41
N LYS A 37 5.39 -26.76 14.64
CA LYS A 37 6.84 -26.70 14.93
C LYS A 37 7.65 -27.80 14.26
N ALA A 38 7.14 -29.03 14.25
CA ALA A 38 7.78 -30.16 13.59
C ALA A 38 7.95 -29.99 12.06
N CYS A 39 7.11 -29.19 11.39
CA CYS A 39 7.28 -28.88 9.97
C CYS A 39 8.40 -27.84 9.76
N TRP A 40 8.49 -26.86 10.65
CA TRP A 40 9.53 -25.81 10.60
C TRP A 40 10.92 -26.38 10.88
N GLU A 41 11.04 -27.28 11.86
CA GLU A 41 12.30 -27.93 12.24
C GLU A 41 12.87 -28.85 11.13
N LYS A 42 11.99 -29.37 10.26
CA LYS A 42 12.39 -30.22 9.13
C LYS A 42 12.87 -29.45 7.90
N LEU A 43 12.79 -28.12 7.91
CA LEU A 43 13.33 -27.30 6.82
C LEU A 43 14.87 -27.35 6.84
N ASP A 44 15.47 -27.41 5.66
CA ASP A 44 16.91 -27.23 5.51
C ASP A 44 17.33 -25.81 5.92
N ARG A 45 18.63 -25.65 6.17
CA ARG A 45 19.20 -24.36 6.64
C ARG A 45 18.99 -23.24 5.62
N GLU A 46 19.04 -23.59 4.32
CA GLU A 46 18.82 -22.63 3.24
C GLU A 46 17.40 -22.04 3.30
N LYS A 47 16.36 -22.89 3.42
CA LYS A 47 14.97 -22.41 3.49
C LYS A 47 14.67 -21.67 4.78
N GLN A 48 15.30 -22.04 5.89
CA GLN A 48 15.23 -21.26 7.13
C GLN A 48 15.83 -19.86 6.96
N ALA A 49 16.95 -19.74 6.24
CA ALA A 49 17.55 -18.45 5.91
C ALA A 49 16.65 -17.63 4.96
N SER A 50 16.08 -18.23 3.91
CA SER A 50 15.11 -17.58 3.01
C SER A 50 13.91 -17.05 3.79
N TYR A 51 13.34 -17.85 4.69
CA TYR A 51 12.23 -17.41 5.54
C TYR A 51 12.61 -16.24 6.45
N SER A 52 13.83 -16.24 6.98
CA SER A 52 14.34 -15.13 7.81
C SER A 52 14.45 -13.82 7.00
N ARG A 53 14.87 -13.90 5.73
CA ARG A 53 14.84 -12.76 4.80
C ARG A 53 13.42 -12.24 4.60
N PHE A 54 12.46 -13.13 4.31
CA PHE A 54 11.06 -12.74 4.11
C PHE A 54 10.44 -12.11 5.35
N LYS A 55 10.82 -12.55 6.55
CA LYS A 55 10.39 -11.95 7.82
C LYS A 55 10.85 -10.49 7.97
N SER A 56 12.07 -10.17 7.54
CA SER A 56 12.57 -8.79 7.53
C SER A 56 11.82 -7.93 6.51
N LEU A 57 11.69 -8.45 5.29
CA LEU A 57 11.04 -7.75 4.19
C LEU A 57 9.55 -7.49 4.45
N CYS A 58 8.85 -8.45 5.06
CA CYS A 58 7.42 -8.37 5.42
C CYS A 58 7.18 -7.85 6.86
N ASN A 59 8.12 -7.09 7.41
CA ASN A 59 7.93 -6.45 8.71
C ASN A 59 6.71 -5.50 8.67
N PRO A 60 5.90 -5.41 9.74
CA PRO A 60 4.70 -4.54 9.78
C PRO A 60 4.93 -3.06 9.48
N HIS A 61 6.16 -2.54 9.63
CA HIS A 61 6.50 -1.16 9.26
C HIS A 61 6.85 -1.00 7.78
N TRP A 62 7.02 -2.10 7.04
CA TRP A 62 7.29 -2.18 5.61
C TRP A 62 8.54 -1.40 5.15
N THR A 63 9.43 -0.99 6.07
CA THR A 63 10.57 -0.10 5.78
C THR A 63 11.47 -0.66 4.67
N GLU A 64 11.90 -1.93 4.80
CA GLU A 64 12.76 -2.57 3.81
C GLU A 64 12.05 -2.75 2.46
N MET A 65 10.75 -3.08 2.48
CA MET A 65 9.94 -3.22 1.28
C MET A 65 9.75 -1.89 0.54
N ILE A 66 9.51 -0.79 1.27
CA ILE A 66 9.38 0.55 0.71
C ILE A 66 10.70 0.99 0.07
N GLU A 67 11.83 0.73 0.73
CA GLU A 67 13.15 1.08 0.20
C GLU A 67 13.49 0.27 -1.05
N ARG A 68 13.15 -1.02 -1.06
CA ARG A 68 13.20 -1.85 -2.28
C ARG A 68 12.33 -1.27 -3.38
N LEU A 69 11.07 -0.92 -3.11
CA LEU A 69 10.16 -0.36 -4.12
C LEU A 69 10.73 0.90 -4.78
N ARG A 70 11.36 1.80 -4.01
CA ARG A 70 11.97 3.03 -4.52
C ARG A 70 13.19 2.80 -5.43
N SER A 71 13.90 1.69 -5.23
CA SER A 71 15.12 1.36 -5.97
C SER A 71 14.89 0.39 -7.13
N ILE A 72 13.73 -0.26 -7.19
CA ILE A 72 13.39 -1.24 -8.22
C ILE A 72 13.01 -0.53 -9.52
N ASN A 73 13.58 -1.01 -10.63
CA ASN A 73 13.07 -0.70 -11.95
C ASN A 73 11.83 -1.59 -12.24
N PRO A 74 10.66 -1.02 -12.58
CA PRO A 74 9.48 -1.80 -12.95
C PRO A 74 9.77 -2.83 -14.06
N PRO A 75 9.03 -3.95 -14.14
CA PRO A 75 7.73 -4.22 -13.51
C PRO A 75 7.82 -4.72 -12.07
N CYS A 76 6.85 -4.32 -11.23
CA CYS A 76 6.67 -4.82 -9.87
C CYS A 76 5.18 -4.83 -9.49
N VAL A 77 4.82 -5.57 -8.44
CA VAL A 77 3.50 -5.50 -7.80
C VAL A 77 3.68 -5.07 -6.34
N PRO A 78 3.57 -3.77 -6.02
CA PRO A 78 3.65 -3.27 -4.65
C PRO A 78 2.60 -3.87 -3.73
N PHE A 79 2.88 -3.97 -2.43
CA PHE A 79 1.87 -4.36 -1.44
C PHE A 79 0.93 -3.19 -1.12
N PHE A 80 -0.34 -3.33 -1.48
CA PHE A 80 -1.31 -2.23 -1.40
C PHE A 80 -1.65 -1.81 0.04
N GLY A 81 -1.54 -2.72 1.02
CA GLY A 81 -1.90 -2.45 2.41
C GLY A 81 -1.12 -1.28 3.03
N HIS A 82 0.15 -1.09 2.65
CA HIS A 82 0.93 0.05 3.14
C HIS A 82 0.35 1.39 2.67
N TYR A 83 -0.08 1.47 1.40
CA TYR A 83 -0.71 2.67 0.86
C TYR A 83 -2.07 2.95 1.52
N LEU A 84 -2.89 1.92 1.69
CA LEU A 84 -4.18 2.03 2.36
C LEU A 84 -4.05 2.60 3.78
N SER A 85 -3.10 2.08 4.57
CA SER A 85 -2.84 2.60 5.91
C SER A 85 -2.45 4.08 5.88
N ARG A 86 -1.61 4.50 4.93
CA ARG A 86 -1.21 5.91 4.80
C ARG A 86 -2.38 6.82 4.40
N ILE A 87 -3.21 6.38 3.46
CA ILE A 87 -4.41 7.13 3.05
C ILE A 87 -5.35 7.25 4.24
N PHE A 88 -5.62 6.14 4.96
CA PHE A 88 -6.45 6.13 6.15
C PHE A 88 -5.96 7.11 7.22
N PHE A 89 -4.66 7.09 7.56
CA PHE A 89 -4.10 8.02 8.55
C PHE A 89 -4.16 9.48 8.11
N PHE A 90 -4.01 9.78 6.81
CA PHE A 90 -4.19 11.14 6.31
C PHE A 90 -5.65 11.58 6.32
N GLU A 91 -6.58 10.67 6.03
CA GLU A 91 -8.01 10.92 6.09
C GLU A 91 -8.47 11.25 7.51
N GLU A 92 -8.07 10.43 8.49
CA GLU A 92 -8.46 10.56 9.90
C GLU A 92 -7.76 11.74 10.60
N GLY A 93 -6.47 11.95 10.31
CA GLY A 93 -5.66 12.94 11.01
C GLY A 93 -5.75 14.38 10.46
N ASN A 94 -6.47 14.61 9.36
CA ASN A 94 -6.56 15.93 8.73
C ASN A 94 -8.01 16.23 8.33
N SER A 95 -8.55 17.36 8.77
CA SER A 95 -9.88 17.80 8.34
C SER A 95 -9.90 18.14 6.85
N THR A 96 -10.95 17.70 6.16
CA THR A 96 -11.23 18.08 4.76
C THR A 96 -11.60 19.55 4.64
N PHE A 97 -12.20 20.10 5.70
CA PHE A 97 -12.68 21.47 5.77
C PHE A 97 -12.00 22.21 6.91
N VAL A 98 -11.43 23.38 6.63
CA VAL A 98 -10.77 24.24 7.62
C VAL A 98 -11.46 25.60 7.67
N SER A 99 -11.51 26.17 8.87
CA SER A 99 -11.99 27.54 9.06
C SER A 99 -11.02 28.54 8.44
N HIS A 100 -11.49 29.76 8.21
CA HIS A 100 -10.62 30.83 7.75
C HIS A 100 -9.53 31.13 8.80
N PRO A 101 -8.27 31.35 8.40
CA PRO A 101 -7.17 31.69 9.32
C PRO A 101 -7.43 32.91 10.21
N ASP A 102 -8.36 33.78 9.80
CA ASP A 102 -8.72 35.02 10.50
C ASP A 102 -9.54 34.79 11.79
N GLU A 103 -9.96 33.56 12.10
CA GLU A 103 -10.81 33.27 13.28
C GLU A 103 -10.00 33.03 14.56
N GLU A 104 -8.71 32.72 14.49
CA GLU A 104 -7.89 32.40 15.69
C GLU A 104 -7.26 33.63 16.37
N LEU A 105 -7.38 34.83 15.79
CA LEU A 105 -6.74 36.06 16.31
C LEU A 105 -7.67 36.98 17.13
N ASN A 106 -8.96 36.68 17.27
CA ASN A 106 -9.91 37.52 18.01
C ASN A 106 -10.46 36.77 19.23
N HIS A 107 -9.64 36.56 20.27
CA HIS A 107 -10.12 36.14 21.59
C HIS A 107 -9.97 37.23 22.67
N ASP A 108 -9.95 38.50 22.28
CA ASP A 108 -10.11 39.63 23.22
C ASP A 108 -10.85 40.78 22.53
N GLN A 109 -12.19 40.82 22.64
CA GLN A 109 -12.92 42.04 22.98
C GLN A 109 -14.41 41.75 23.16
N GLN A 110 -14.92 41.99 24.37
CA GLN A 110 -16.34 42.19 24.60
C GLN A 110 -16.81 43.50 23.94
N ASN A 111 -17.96 43.40 23.25
CA ASN A 111 -19.00 44.43 23.11
C ASN A 111 -18.73 45.64 22.18
N SER A 112 -19.33 45.66 20.98
CA SER A 112 -20.15 46.81 20.53
C SER A 112 -20.96 46.49 19.26
N ASP A 113 -22.19 46.99 19.26
CA ASP A 113 -23.26 46.80 18.29
C ASP A 113 -22.92 47.27 16.86
N SER A 114 -22.39 46.36 16.05
CA SER A 114 -22.40 46.52 14.59
C SER A 114 -23.10 45.33 13.94
N VAL A 115 -24.20 45.63 13.26
CA VAL A 115 -24.91 44.71 12.36
C VAL A 115 -23.96 44.43 11.19
N SER A 116 -23.02 43.52 11.39
CA SER A 116 -22.26 42.91 10.31
C SER A 116 -23.19 41.89 9.66
N ILE A 117 -23.44 42.07 8.37
CA ILE A 117 -24.06 41.05 7.53
C ILE A 117 -23.26 39.79 7.75
N ALA A 118 -23.84 38.82 8.46
CA ALA A 118 -23.24 37.52 8.72
C ALA A 118 -23.12 36.79 7.38
N ALA A 119 -22.12 37.14 6.59
CA ALA A 119 -21.65 36.35 5.49
C ALA A 119 -21.24 35.02 6.13
N SER A 120 -22.07 33.99 5.95
CA SER A 120 -21.74 32.62 6.29
C SER A 120 -20.43 32.29 5.58
N LYS A 121 -19.28 32.49 6.25
CA LYS A 121 -17.97 32.18 5.68
C LYS A 121 -17.96 30.67 5.46
N GLN A 122 -18.02 30.29 4.19
CA GLN A 122 -18.05 28.90 3.80
C GLN A 122 -16.72 28.25 4.24
N PRO A 123 -16.74 27.01 4.74
CA PRO A 123 -15.52 26.32 5.11
C PRO A 123 -14.59 26.16 3.90
N LEU A 124 -13.29 26.36 4.10
CA LEU A 124 -12.27 26.21 3.07
C LEU A 124 -11.88 24.73 2.93
N VAL A 125 -11.59 24.27 1.72
CA VAL A 125 -11.07 22.91 1.49
C VAL A 125 -9.58 22.83 1.79
N SER A 126 -9.16 21.81 2.54
CA SER A 126 -7.76 21.55 2.85
C SER A 126 -7.01 20.95 1.64
N PHE A 127 -6.46 21.81 0.79
CA PHE A 127 -5.62 21.37 -0.33
C PHE A 127 -4.35 20.63 0.11
N THR A 128 -3.87 20.86 1.34
CA THR A 128 -2.75 20.13 1.92
C THR A 128 -3.09 18.64 2.08
N LYS A 129 -4.30 18.32 2.57
CA LYS A 129 -4.78 16.94 2.66
C LYS A 129 -4.88 16.31 1.28
N CYS A 130 -5.55 16.98 0.35
CA CYS A 130 -5.72 16.49 -1.03
C CYS A 130 -4.38 16.23 -1.71
N ARG A 131 -3.39 17.13 -1.55
CA ARG A 131 -2.05 16.98 -2.14
C ARG A 131 -1.29 15.77 -1.61
N LYS A 132 -1.37 15.50 -0.29
CA LYS A 132 -0.71 14.34 0.32
C LYS A 132 -1.29 13.03 -0.19
N ILE A 133 -2.62 12.94 -0.32
CA ILE A 133 -3.28 11.74 -0.87
C ILE A 133 -3.00 11.59 -2.36
N ALA A 134 -3.06 12.68 -3.13
CA ALA A 134 -2.72 12.67 -4.55
C ALA A 134 -1.28 12.18 -4.80
N SER A 135 -0.33 12.55 -3.93
CA SER A 135 1.05 12.05 -4.01
C SER A 135 1.13 10.54 -3.82
N ILE A 136 0.31 9.94 -2.94
CA ILE A 136 0.24 8.48 -2.78
C ILE A 136 -0.33 7.82 -4.04
N ILE A 137 -1.40 8.38 -4.59
CA ILE A 137 -2.04 7.86 -5.80
C ILE A 137 -1.08 7.93 -6.99
N ALA A 138 -0.32 9.02 -7.13
CA ALA A 138 0.68 9.17 -8.18
C ALA A 138 1.80 8.12 -8.06
N ASP A 139 2.26 7.82 -6.84
CA ASP A 139 3.24 6.75 -6.60
C ASP A 139 2.68 5.37 -6.98
N ILE A 140 1.42 5.08 -6.62
CA ILE A 140 0.74 3.85 -7.05
C ILE A 140 0.70 3.77 -8.59
N GLN A 141 0.25 4.85 -9.24
CA GLN A 141 0.10 4.94 -10.69
C GLN A 141 1.42 4.71 -11.44
N MET A 142 2.54 5.17 -10.88
CA MET A 142 3.87 4.95 -11.45
C MET A 142 4.15 3.46 -11.70
N TYR A 143 3.78 2.58 -10.76
CA TYR A 143 4.02 1.14 -10.88
C TYR A 143 2.99 0.39 -11.75
N GLN A 144 1.87 1.03 -12.16
CA GLN A 144 0.83 0.37 -12.97
C GLN A 144 1.17 0.31 -14.47
N ASN A 145 2.10 1.16 -14.94
CA ASN A 145 2.31 1.36 -16.37
C ASN A 145 3.19 0.30 -17.04
N GLN A 146 4.04 -0.41 -16.29
CA GLN A 146 4.98 -1.38 -16.84
C GLN A 146 4.44 -2.82 -16.69
N PRO A 147 4.05 -3.50 -17.77
CA PRO A 147 3.59 -4.88 -17.70
C PRO A 147 4.74 -5.87 -17.53
N TYR A 148 4.46 -7.02 -16.93
CA TYR A 148 5.39 -8.15 -16.90
C TYR A 148 5.58 -8.76 -18.29
N ALA A 149 6.83 -9.09 -18.64
CA ALA A 149 7.18 -9.86 -19.83
C ALA A 149 7.02 -11.37 -19.60
N LEU A 150 5.87 -11.78 -19.04
CA LEU A 150 5.55 -13.18 -18.75
C LEU A 150 4.49 -13.69 -19.73
N GLN A 151 4.66 -14.93 -20.18
CA GLN A 151 3.65 -15.59 -21.00
C GLN A 151 2.51 -16.09 -20.11
N ILE A 152 1.28 -15.79 -20.53
CA ILE A 152 0.09 -16.27 -19.83
C ILE A 152 -0.14 -17.72 -20.23
N GLU A 153 -0.15 -18.61 -19.25
CA GLU A 153 -0.54 -20.00 -19.43
C GLU A 153 -2.05 -20.16 -19.11
N PRO A 154 -2.92 -20.39 -20.12
CA PRO A 154 -4.37 -20.38 -19.92
C PRO A 154 -4.87 -21.50 -19.00
N SER A 155 -4.19 -22.65 -18.99
CA SER A 155 -4.56 -23.79 -18.14
C SER A 155 -4.40 -23.52 -16.64
N ILE A 156 -3.48 -22.62 -16.28
CA ILE A 156 -3.19 -22.24 -14.88
C ILE A 156 -4.00 -21.01 -14.46
N ARG A 157 -4.37 -20.14 -15.41
CA ARG A 157 -5.02 -18.87 -15.11
C ARG A 157 -6.50 -19.06 -14.76
N VAL A 158 -6.82 -19.03 -13.47
CA VAL A 158 -8.19 -19.24 -12.95
C VAL A 158 -9.14 -18.05 -13.20
N SER A 159 -8.64 -16.85 -13.53
CA SER A 159 -9.51 -15.76 -14.00
C SER A 159 -8.79 -14.70 -14.85
N PRO A 160 -9.38 -14.25 -15.97
CA PRO A 160 -8.88 -13.11 -16.73
C PRO A 160 -9.18 -11.75 -16.09
N HIS A 161 -10.11 -11.67 -15.13
CA HIS A 161 -10.69 -10.39 -14.68
C HIS A 161 -9.96 -9.66 -13.54
N PHE A 162 -9.12 -10.35 -12.75
CA PHE A 162 -8.49 -9.71 -11.58
C PHE A 162 -7.37 -8.70 -11.92
N ILE A 163 -6.94 -8.63 -13.20
CA ILE A 163 -5.89 -7.71 -13.69
C ILE A 163 -6.47 -6.45 -14.36
N PHE A 164 -7.80 -6.32 -14.50
CA PHE A 164 -8.39 -5.12 -15.12
C PHE A 164 -8.38 -3.87 -14.22
N LEU A 165 -7.93 -3.96 -12.97
CA LEU A 165 -7.71 -2.77 -12.12
C LEU A 165 -6.40 -2.01 -12.44
N PHE A 166 -5.55 -2.54 -13.32
CA PHE A 166 -4.21 -1.99 -13.56
C PHE A 166 -3.84 -1.77 -15.04
N GLN A 167 -4.67 -2.20 -15.99
CA GLN A 167 -4.52 -1.78 -17.39
C GLN A 167 -5.43 -0.59 -17.65
N GLY A 168 -4.83 0.60 -17.79
CA GLY A 168 -5.50 1.76 -18.36
C GLY A 168 -6.13 1.45 -19.73
N PRO A 169 -7.06 2.28 -20.20
CA PRO A 169 -7.83 2.00 -21.42
C PRO A 169 -6.88 1.80 -22.60
N ARG A 170 -6.86 0.56 -23.14
CA ARG A 170 -6.27 0.30 -24.45
C ARG A 170 -7.14 1.03 -25.47
N HIS A 171 -6.66 2.17 -25.95
CA HIS A 171 -7.21 2.79 -27.15
C HIS A 171 -7.23 1.74 -28.27
N ARG A 172 -8.45 1.35 -28.66
CA ARG A 172 -8.66 0.66 -29.93
C ARG A 172 -8.53 1.72 -31.02
N THR A 173 -7.47 1.63 -31.80
CA THR A 173 -7.40 2.15 -33.17
C THR A 173 -7.48 0.97 -34.11
#